data_AF-A0A4Y8LD99-F1
#
_entry.id   AF-A0A4Y8LD99-F1
#
_cell.length_a   1.000
_cell.length_b   1.000
_cell.length_c   1.000
_cell.angle_alpha   90.00
_cell.angle_beta   90.00
_cell.angle_gamma   90.00
#
_symmetry.space_group_name_H-M   'P 1'
#
loop_
_entity.id
_entity.type
_entity.pdbx_description
1 polymer ?
#
loop_
_entity_poly.entity_id
_entity_poly.type
_entity_poly.pdbx_seq_one_letter_code
_entity_poly.pdbx_strand_id
1 'polypeptide(L)'
;MNHAKNSSDNNIKITDSNVSVPNNFDNNDNRSFSLSKLLKDGARQSVKAIKLFALAFILFGIINLLFFGFHLLRYLTESESGHYGYAVLSFIIGTIFVIISFIFTYKYLLMNTIEVCYKLLEPFFQKICTKIIDIVISGGNKISGKNIHKSLNIGSLMLEVYGKKLPKYVQKAIIFILSKIPFGDFLQTMHTELSEKKDTRSLSYILYIQVHKFISGILLGGISMSWIYWLLPLNIVIQAAIFWL
;
A
#
# COMPACT_ATOMS: atom_id res chain seq x y z
N MET A 1 -14.26 8.13 36.94
CA MET A 1 -15.42 8.41 36.07
C MET A 1 -15.13 7.83 34.70
N ASN A 2 -15.91 6.82 34.35
CA ASN A 2 -15.82 6.04 33.12
C ASN A 2 -16.34 6.84 31.93
N HIS A 3 -15.61 6.79 30.81
CA HIS A 3 -16.23 6.83 29.49
C HIS A 3 -15.43 5.95 28.53
N ALA A 4 -15.79 4.67 28.52
CA ALA A 4 -15.72 3.84 27.34
C ALA A 4 -16.85 4.28 26.38
N LYS A 5 -16.56 4.37 25.08
CA LYS A 5 -17.60 4.43 24.05
C LYS A 5 -17.21 3.60 22.84
N ASN A 6 -17.83 2.42 22.81
CA ASN A 6 -18.34 1.64 21.69
C ASN A 6 -17.48 1.40 20.45
N SER A 7 -16.99 0.16 20.39
CA SER A 7 -17.26 -0.83 19.34
C SER A 7 -18.29 -0.37 18.29
N SER A 8 -17.84 -0.20 17.06
CA SER A 8 -18.72 -0.26 15.89
C SER A 8 -18.51 -1.63 15.24
N ASP A 9 -19.47 -2.51 15.50
CA ASP A 9 -19.69 -3.75 14.78
C ASP A 9 -19.74 -3.47 13.27
N ASN A 10 -18.76 -3.98 12.53
CA ASN A 10 -18.86 -4.19 11.09
C ASN A 10 -18.99 -5.69 10.83
N ASN A 11 -20.03 -6.30 11.41
CA ASN A 11 -20.53 -7.61 10.97
C ASN A 11 -21.39 -7.40 9.73
N ILE A 12 -20.74 -7.29 8.57
CA ILE A 12 -21.43 -7.36 7.28
C ILE A 12 -21.65 -8.83 6.97
N LYS A 13 -22.84 -9.28 7.31
CA LYS A 13 -23.42 -10.58 6.93
C LYS A 13 -23.49 -10.62 5.40
N ILE A 14 -22.57 -11.34 4.75
CA ILE A 14 -22.67 -11.66 3.33
C ILE A 14 -23.78 -12.71 3.20
N THR A 15 -25.02 -12.25 3.15
CA THR A 15 -26.19 -13.07 2.78
C THR A 15 -26.56 -12.67 1.37
N ASP A 16 -25.80 -13.14 0.39
CA ASP A 16 -26.26 -13.18 -1.01
C ASP A 16 -25.69 -14.43 -1.66
N SER A 17 -26.47 -15.49 -1.51
CA SER A 17 -26.46 -16.69 -2.34
C SER A 17 -26.77 -16.30 -3.79
N ASN A 18 -25.73 -15.91 -4.52
CA ASN A 18 -25.53 -16.08 -5.97
C ASN A 18 -24.20 -15.43 -6.37
N VAL A 19 -23.11 -15.87 -5.72
CA VAL A 19 -21.77 -15.50 -6.16
C VAL A 19 -21.45 -16.33 -7.40
N SER A 20 -21.73 -15.77 -8.58
CA SER A 20 -21.33 -16.38 -9.86
C SER A 20 -19.81 -16.39 -9.94
N VAL A 21 -19.21 -17.57 -9.74
CA VAL A 21 -17.77 -17.75 -9.89
C VAL A 21 -17.41 -17.42 -11.34
N PRO A 22 -16.54 -16.42 -11.60
CA PRO A 22 -16.15 -16.12 -12.97
C PRO A 22 -15.46 -17.33 -13.59
N ASN A 23 -15.84 -17.70 -14.82
CA ASN A 23 -15.33 -18.90 -15.50
C ASN A 23 -13.78 -18.98 -15.56
N ASN A 24 -13.10 -17.82 -15.48
CA ASN A 24 -11.65 -17.70 -15.50
C ASN A 24 -10.96 -17.77 -14.13
N PHE A 25 -11.66 -18.04 -13.03
CA PHE A 25 -11.07 -18.08 -11.68
C PHE A 25 -9.98 -19.17 -11.50
N ASP A 26 -10.04 -20.23 -12.30
CA ASP A 26 -9.03 -21.31 -12.36
C ASP A 26 -8.27 -21.35 -13.68
N ASN A 27 -8.60 -20.47 -14.63
CA ASN A 27 -7.88 -20.42 -15.89
C ASN A 27 -6.53 -19.76 -15.65
N ASN A 28 -5.58 -20.64 -15.38
CA ASN A 28 -4.14 -20.43 -15.46
C ASN A 28 -3.77 -20.21 -16.94
N ASP A 29 -4.43 -19.25 -17.61
CA ASP A 29 -4.03 -18.76 -18.91
C ASP A 29 -2.56 -18.44 -18.81
N ASN A 30 -1.79 -18.93 -19.79
CA ASN A 30 -0.33 -18.84 -19.95
C ASN A 30 0.21 -17.39 -19.93
N ARG A 31 -0.11 -16.61 -18.91
CA ARG A 31 0.53 -15.36 -18.55
C ARG A 31 1.86 -15.73 -17.93
N SER A 32 2.75 -16.22 -18.78
CA SER A 32 4.15 -16.43 -18.42
C SER A 32 4.63 -15.16 -17.75
N PHE A 33 5.12 -15.32 -16.53
CA PHE A 33 5.72 -14.24 -15.76
C PHE A 33 6.91 -13.70 -16.54
N SER A 34 6.66 -12.63 -17.27
CA SER A 34 7.69 -12.00 -18.07
C SER A 34 8.47 -11.04 -17.18
N LEU A 35 9.62 -11.49 -16.69
CA LEU A 35 10.58 -10.66 -15.98
C LEU A 35 10.91 -9.37 -16.74
N SER A 36 10.94 -9.43 -18.08
CA SER A 36 11.17 -8.23 -18.90
C SER A 36 9.99 -7.25 -18.85
N LYS A 37 8.74 -7.74 -18.76
CA LYS A 37 7.57 -6.88 -18.54
C LYS A 37 7.63 -6.23 -17.15
N LEU A 38 8.01 -6.98 -16.13
CA LEU A 38 8.24 -6.46 -14.77
C LEU A 38 9.35 -5.42 -14.69
N LEU A 39 10.48 -5.66 -15.37
CA LEU A 39 11.58 -4.70 -15.45
C LEU A 39 11.16 -3.45 -16.22
N LYS A 40 10.40 -3.59 -17.32
CA LYS A 40 9.86 -2.48 -18.09
C LYS A 40 8.86 -1.65 -17.27
N ASP A 41 7.97 -2.31 -16.55
CA ASP A 41 7.01 -1.65 -15.66
C ASP A 41 7.73 -0.99 -14.47
N GLY A 42 8.75 -1.63 -13.91
CA GLY A 42 9.63 -1.07 -12.88
C GLY A 42 10.41 0.15 -13.36
N ALA A 43 10.95 0.12 -14.59
CA ALA A 43 11.61 1.27 -15.21
C ALA A 43 10.62 2.42 -15.49
N ARG A 44 9.40 2.10 -15.93
CA ARG A 44 8.35 3.11 -16.08
C ARG A 44 7.97 3.73 -14.72
N GLN A 45 7.92 2.91 -13.68
CA GLN A 45 7.66 3.33 -12.30
C GLN A 45 8.78 4.26 -11.78
N SER A 46 10.05 3.95 -12.07
CA SER A 46 11.18 4.77 -11.65
C SER A 46 11.21 6.12 -12.36
N VAL A 47 10.91 6.18 -13.66
CA VAL A 47 10.76 7.45 -14.39
C VAL A 47 9.61 8.28 -13.81
N LYS A 48 8.48 7.64 -13.48
CA LYS A 48 7.35 8.32 -12.81
C LYS A 48 7.77 8.85 -11.43
N ALA A 49 8.53 8.07 -10.66
CA ALA A 49 9.06 8.46 -9.36
C ALA A 49 9.97 9.70 -9.47
N ILE A 50 10.94 9.67 -10.39
CA ILE A 50 11.86 10.79 -10.62
C ILE A 50 11.09 12.06 -10.97
N LYS A 51 10.10 11.97 -11.87
CA LYS A 51 9.25 13.12 -12.23
C LYS A 51 8.49 13.67 -11.03
N LEU A 52 7.96 12.82 -10.17
CA LEU A 52 7.21 13.24 -8.98
C LEU A 52 8.11 13.87 -7.91
N PHE A 53 9.29 13.30 -7.66
CA PHE A 53 10.27 13.92 -6.75
C PHE A 53 10.79 15.24 -7.29
N ALA A 54 11.07 15.33 -8.59
CA ALA A 54 11.45 16.59 -9.24
C ALA A 54 10.35 17.64 -9.11
N LEU A 55 9.08 17.26 -9.34
CA LEU A 55 7.95 18.16 -9.17
C LEU A 55 7.81 18.65 -7.72
N ALA A 56 7.91 17.74 -6.74
CA ALA A 56 7.87 18.09 -5.32
C ALA A 56 9.03 19.03 -4.93
N PHE A 57 10.23 18.77 -5.45
CA PHE A 57 11.40 19.63 -5.23
C PHE A 57 11.24 21.01 -5.86
N ILE A 58 10.72 21.09 -7.08
CA ILE A 58 10.47 22.36 -7.75
C ILE A 58 9.42 23.16 -6.98
N LEU A 59 8.30 22.54 -6.59
CA LEU A 59 7.22 23.20 -5.87
C LEU A 59 7.69 23.74 -4.51
N PHE A 60 8.26 22.89 -3.66
CA PHE A 60 8.63 23.31 -2.31
C PHE A 60 9.99 23.98 -2.26
N GLY A 61 10.95 23.53 -3.06
CA GLY A 61 12.31 24.08 -3.10
C GLY A 61 12.34 25.49 -3.67
N ILE A 62 11.75 25.73 -4.85
CA ILE A 62 11.79 27.08 -5.46
C ILE A 62 11.01 28.08 -4.61
N ILE A 63 9.83 27.72 -4.12
CA ILE A 63 9.04 28.62 -3.27
C ILE A 63 9.81 28.99 -2.00
N ASN A 64 10.39 28.01 -1.30
CA ASN A 64 11.19 28.30 -0.10
C ASN A 64 12.47 29.07 -0.40
N LEU A 65 13.11 28.82 -1.55
CA LEU A 65 14.29 29.56 -1.98
C LEU A 65 13.97 31.04 -2.24
N LEU A 66 12.80 31.32 -2.85
CA LEU A 66 12.34 32.69 -3.05
C LEU A 66 12.08 33.41 -1.72
N PHE A 67 11.37 32.79 -0.78
CA PHE A 67 11.15 33.37 0.56
C PHE A 67 12.47 33.63 1.30
N PHE A 68 13.39 32.65 1.29
CA PHE A 68 14.71 32.83 1.88
C PHE A 68 15.47 33.99 1.23
N GLY A 69 15.41 34.11 -0.10
CA GLY A 69 16.00 35.23 -0.84
C GLY A 69 15.41 36.59 -0.44
N PHE A 70 14.09 36.67 -0.26
CA PHE A 70 13.44 37.90 0.23
C PHE A 70 13.89 38.27 1.64
N HIS A 71 13.95 37.30 2.56
CA HIS A 71 14.46 37.55 3.92
C HIS A 71 15.91 38.00 3.92
N LEU A 72 16.76 37.40 3.08
CA LEU A 72 18.16 37.76 2.95
C LEU A 72 18.32 39.18 2.40
N LEU A 73 17.56 39.55 1.37
CA LEU A 73 17.59 40.90 0.79
C LEU A 73 17.10 41.97 1.77
N ARG A 74 16.06 41.65 2.54
CA ARG A 74 15.56 42.54 3.60
C ARG A 74 16.61 42.77 4.69
N TYR A 75 17.27 41.71 5.15
CA TYR A 75 18.39 41.81 6.09
C TYR A 75 19.55 42.67 5.56
N LEU A 76 19.88 42.59 4.27
CA LEU A 76 20.93 43.41 3.67
C LEU A 76 20.56 44.90 3.58
N THR A 77 19.27 45.23 3.55
CA THR A 77 18.77 46.60 3.36
C THR A 77 18.43 47.28 4.68
N GLU A 78 17.78 46.56 5.59
CA GLU A 78 17.36 47.03 6.90
C GLU A 78 18.37 46.49 7.93
N SER A 79 19.31 47.33 8.37
CA SER A 79 20.42 46.95 9.26
C SER A 79 20.00 46.72 10.72
N GLU A 80 18.85 46.09 10.94
CA GLU A 80 18.43 45.63 12.26
C GLU A 80 18.89 44.20 12.52
N SER A 81 19.59 44.01 13.63
CA SER A 81 20.19 42.72 14.03
C SER A 81 19.17 41.56 14.15
N GLY A 82 17.88 41.86 14.32
CA GLY A 82 16.81 40.86 14.40
C GLY A 82 16.50 40.14 13.09
N HIS A 83 16.72 40.79 11.93
CA HIS A 83 16.33 40.22 10.63
C HIS A 83 17.16 39.02 10.19
N TYR A 84 18.39 38.89 10.70
CA TYR A 84 19.22 37.69 10.47
C TYR A 84 18.56 36.43 11.05
N GLY A 85 17.97 36.54 12.25
CA GLY A 85 17.29 35.42 12.91
C GLY A 85 16.12 34.90 12.08
N TYR A 86 15.33 35.80 11.49
CA TYR A 86 14.20 35.43 10.62
C TYR A 86 14.64 34.77 9.32
N ALA A 87 15.76 35.20 8.71
CA ALA A 87 16.30 34.55 7.52
C ALA A 87 16.74 33.10 7.80
N VAL A 88 17.43 32.87 8.93
CA VAL A 88 17.82 31.51 9.37
C VAL A 88 16.59 30.66 9.67
N LEU A 89 15.59 31.23 10.36
CA LEU A 89 14.35 30.53 10.68
C LEU A 89 13.57 30.13 9.42
N SER A 90 13.46 31.04 8.44
CA SER A 90 12.83 30.78 7.14
C SER A 90 13.53 29.64 6.40
N PHE A 91 14.87 29.58 6.42
CA PHE A 91 15.64 28.50 5.82
C PHE A 91 15.39 27.14 6.49
N ILE A 92 15.36 27.10 7.83
CA ILE A 92 15.09 25.87 8.59
C ILE A 92 13.69 25.35 8.26
N ILE A 93 12.68 26.22 8.33
CA ILE A 93 11.29 25.85 8.05
C ILE A 93 11.12 25.40 6.61
N GLY A 94 11.71 26.11 5.65
CA GLY A 94 11.67 25.72 4.24
C GLY A 94 12.27 24.34 4.01
N THR A 95 13.41 24.04 4.67
CA THR A 95 14.06 22.73 4.61
C THR A 95 13.16 21.63 5.19
N ILE A 96 12.50 21.88 6.33
CA ILE A 96 11.54 20.94 6.92
C ILE A 96 10.41 20.61 5.95
N PHE A 97 9.82 21.62 5.29
CA PHE A 97 8.74 21.41 4.32
C PHE A 97 9.19 20.61 3.10
N VAL A 98 10.41 20.83 2.60
CA VAL A 98 10.99 20.02 1.51
C VAL A 98 11.15 18.56 1.95
N ILE A 99 11.69 18.31 3.15
CA ILE A 99 11.86 16.96 3.70
C ILE A 99 10.50 16.26 3.86
N ILE A 100 9.51 16.94 4.45
CA ILE A 100 8.16 16.40 4.62
C ILE A 100 7.55 16.06 3.26
N SER A 101 7.66 16.95 2.27
CA SER A 101 7.17 16.72 0.91
C SER A 101 7.79 15.47 0.27
N PHE A 102 9.08 15.23 0.47
CA PHE A 102 9.75 14.01 0.01
C PHE A 102 9.26 12.76 0.74
N ILE A 103 9.02 12.82 2.05
CA ILE A 103 8.47 11.69 2.82
C ILE A 103 7.08 11.30 2.28
N PHE A 104 6.20 12.27 2.06
CA PHE A 104 4.86 12.00 1.51
C PHE A 104 4.91 11.49 0.07
N THR A 105 5.76 12.08 -0.77
CA THR A 105 5.99 11.61 -2.15
C THR A 105 6.51 10.17 -2.17
N TYR A 106 7.46 9.83 -1.29
CA TYR A 106 7.97 8.48 -1.14
C TYR A 106 6.88 7.49 -0.74
N LYS A 107 6.06 7.81 0.28
CA LYS A 107 4.93 6.98 0.70
C LYS A 107 3.93 6.74 -0.43
N TYR A 108 3.58 7.78 -1.17
CA TYR A 108 2.70 7.68 -2.34
C TYR A 108 3.26 6.73 -3.41
N LEU A 109 4.55 6.87 -3.74
CA LEU A 109 5.22 6.02 -4.73
C LEU A 109 5.34 4.57 -4.29
N LEU A 110 5.66 4.34 -3.01
CA LEU A 110 5.71 3.00 -2.43
C LEU A 110 4.35 2.32 -2.62
N MET A 111 3.26 3.00 -2.25
CA MET A 111 1.91 2.46 -2.36
C MET A 111 1.51 2.14 -3.80
N ASN A 112 1.74 3.07 -4.72
CA ASN A 112 1.49 2.85 -6.15
C ASN A 112 2.33 1.71 -6.73
N THR A 113 3.50 1.41 -6.15
CA THR A 113 4.35 0.28 -6.55
C THR A 113 3.82 -1.03 -6.01
N ILE A 114 3.42 -1.07 -4.75
CA ILE A 114 2.80 -2.26 -4.15
C ILE A 114 1.49 -2.60 -4.90
N GLU A 115 0.68 -1.61 -5.30
CA GLU A 115 -0.55 -1.84 -6.06
C GLU A 115 -0.27 -2.51 -7.43
N VAL A 116 0.73 -2.02 -8.17
CA VAL A 116 1.13 -2.62 -9.45
C VAL A 116 1.65 -4.03 -9.25
N CYS A 117 2.50 -4.25 -8.24
CA CYS A 117 2.99 -5.57 -7.89
C CYS A 117 1.84 -6.51 -7.50
N TYR A 118 0.85 -6.02 -6.74
CA TYR A 118 -0.31 -6.80 -6.33
C TYR A 118 -1.14 -7.27 -7.53
N LYS A 119 -1.41 -6.40 -8.51
CA LYS A 119 -2.10 -6.78 -9.76
C LYS A 119 -1.36 -7.88 -10.54
N LEU A 120 -0.02 -7.88 -10.50
CA LEU A 120 0.80 -8.94 -11.10
C LEU A 120 0.78 -10.25 -10.29
N LEU A 121 0.60 -10.16 -8.97
CA LEU A 121 0.53 -11.28 -8.04
C LEU A 121 -0.88 -11.85 -7.83
N GLU A 122 -1.92 -11.20 -8.38
CA GLU A 122 -3.31 -11.64 -8.30
C GLU A 122 -3.53 -13.15 -8.56
N PRO A 123 -3.05 -13.74 -9.67
CA PRO A 123 -3.23 -15.18 -9.92
C PRO A 123 -2.55 -16.06 -8.87
N PHE A 124 -1.45 -15.58 -8.29
CA PHE A 124 -0.78 -16.28 -7.20
C PHE A 124 -1.62 -16.25 -5.91
N PHE A 125 -2.23 -15.11 -5.58
CA PHE A 125 -3.14 -15.03 -4.43
C PHE A 125 -4.40 -15.89 -4.60
N GLN A 126 -4.95 -15.99 -5.81
CA GLN A 126 -6.06 -16.91 -6.10
C GLN A 126 -5.64 -18.36 -5.81
N LYS A 127 -4.48 -18.78 -6.33
CA LYS A 127 -3.95 -20.14 -6.11
C LYS A 127 -3.68 -20.45 -4.64
N ILE A 128 -3.18 -19.47 -3.88
CA ILE A 128 -3.02 -19.59 -2.44
C ILE A 128 -4.37 -19.86 -1.77
N CYS A 129 -5.41 -19.10 -2.12
CA CYS A 129 -6.74 -19.28 -1.53
C CYS A 129 -7.28 -20.69 -1.83
N THR A 130 -7.12 -21.19 -3.06
CA THR A 130 -7.48 -22.57 -3.42
C THR A 130 -6.76 -23.59 -2.55
N LYS A 131 -5.43 -23.49 -2.39
CA LYS A 131 -4.67 -24.39 -1.53
C LYS A 131 -5.08 -24.32 -0.07
N ILE A 132 -5.40 -23.12 0.44
CA ILE A 132 -5.84 -22.98 1.83
C ILE A 132 -7.15 -23.73 2.05
N ILE A 133 -8.12 -23.58 1.14
CA ILE A 133 -9.38 -24.31 1.21
C ILE A 133 -9.16 -25.83 1.08
N ASP A 134 -8.32 -26.29 0.16
CA ASP A 134 -7.98 -27.71 0.02
C ASP A 134 -7.43 -28.29 1.33
N ILE A 135 -6.53 -27.59 2.00
CA ILE A 135 -5.91 -28.03 3.26
C ILE A 135 -6.95 -28.00 4.41
N VAL A 136 -7.85 -27.02 4.44
CA VAL A 136 -8.92 -26.93 5.48
C VAL A 136 -9.94 -28.07 5.32
N ILE A 137 -10.36 -28.36 4.08
CA ILE A 137 -11.31 -29.43 3.77
C ILE A 137 -10.68 -30.80 4.04
N SER A 138 -9.46 -31.05 3.56
CA SER A 138 -8.74 -32.33 3.78
C SER A 138 -8.32 -32.55 5.24
N GLY A 139 -8.03 -31.48 5.98
CA GLY A 139 -7.64 -31.50 7.39
C GLY A 139 -8.80 -31.54 8.39
N GLY A 140 -10.05 -31.62 7.92
CA GLY A 140 -11.24 -31.75 8.78
C GLY A 140 -11.47 -30.54 9.70
N ASN A 141 -11.33 -29.31 9.19
CA ASN A 141 -11.58 -28.05 9.91
C ASN A 141 -10.67 -27.76 11.13
N LYS A 142 -9.61 -28.53 11.38
CA LYS A 142 -8.73 -28.35 12.56
C LYS A 142 -7.61 -27.31 12.43
N ILE A 143 -7.57 -26.54 11.35
CA ILE A 143 -6.44 -25.63 11.09
C ILE A 143 -6.69 -24.28 11.77
N SER A 144 -6.03 -24.10 12.91
CA SER A 144 -5.88 -22.77 13.52
C SER A 144 -5.12 -21.86 12.56
N GLY A 145 -5.72 -20.74 12.18
CA GLY A 145 -5.20 -19.80 11.17
C GLY A 145 -3.78 -19.30 11.38
N LYS A 146 -3.21 -19.47 12.58
CA LYS A 146 -1.84 -19.05 12.93
C LYS A 146 -0.73 -19.82 12.20
N ASN A 147 -0.98 -20.99 11.62
CA ASN A 147 0.05 -21.81 10.96
C ASN A 147 -0.13 -21.98 9.43
N ILE A 148 -1.14 -21.38 8.83
CA ILE A 148 -1.46 -21.56 7.39
C ILE A 148 -0.28 -21.16 6.49
N HIS A 149 0.42 -20.07 6.85
CA HIS A 149 1.59 -19.60 6.09
C HIS A 149 2.81 -20.55 6.17
N LYS A 150 2.92 -21.38 7.23
CA LYS A 150 3.98 -22.40 7.35
C LYS A 150 3.65 -23.66 6.55
N SER A 151 2.37 -24.00 6.47
CA SER A 151 1.88 -25.12 5.65
C SER A 151 1.94 -24.81 4.15
N LEU A 152 1.99 -23.53 3.77
CA LEU A 152 2.10 -23.11 2.39
C LEU A 152 3.56 -23.15 1.91
N ASN A 153 3.90 -24.12 1.06
CA ASN A 153 5.18 -24.11 0.35
C ASN A 153 5.13 -23.08 -0.79
N ILE A 154 5.43 -21.83 -0.46
CA ILE A 154 5.42 -20.69 -1.40
C ILE A 154 6.35 -20.92 -2.59
N GLY A 155 7.46 -21.65 -2.38
CA GLY A 155 8.41 -21.98 -3.45
C GLY A 155 7.81 -22.91 -4.51
N SER A 156 7.07 -23.95 -4.09
CA SER A 156 6.40 -24.87 -5.03
C SER A 156 5.18 -24.24 -5.68
N LEU A 157 4.40 -23.44 -4.93
CA LEU A 157 3.26 -22.70 -5.47
C LEU A 157 3.67 -21.69 -6.55
N MET A 158 4.83 -21.06 -6.37
CA MET A 158 5.37 -20.15 -7.37
C MET A 158 5.82 -20.86 -8.66
N LEU A 159 6.39 -22.05 -8.52
CA LEU A 159 6.75 -22.88 -9.67
C LEU A 159 5.49 -23.28 -10.46
N GLU A 160 4.41 -23.61 -9.74
CA GLU A 160 3.12 -24.01 -10.33
C GLU A 160 2.41 -22.86 -11.06
N VAL A 161 2.43 -21.64 -10.49
CA VAL A 161 1.73 -20.48 -11.07
C VAL A 161 2.52 -19.81 -12.20
N TYR A 162 3.85 -19.68 -12.05
CA TYR A 162 4.66 -18.87 -12.96
C TYR A 162 5.67 -19.67 -13.79
N GLY A 163 5.78 -20.99 -13.57
CA GLY A 163 6.70 -21.87 -14.29
C GLY A 163 8.19 -21.60 -14.01
N LYS A 164 8.51 -20.66 -13.10
CA LYS A 164 9.88 -20.24 -12.78
C LYS A 164 10.03 -19.98 -11.28
N LYS A 165 11.21 -20.33 -10.76
CA LYS A 165 11.57 -20.04 -9.37
C LYS A 165 11.90 -18.56 -9.22
N LEU A 166 11.09 -17.82 -8.46
CA LEU A 166 11.37 -16.42 -8.16
C LEU A 166 12.64 -16.26 -7.29
N PRO A 167 13.31 -15.10 -7.36
CA PRO A 167 14.42 -14.77 -6.47
C PRO A 167 14.03 -14.85 -4.99
N LYS A 168 14.95 -15.26 -4.11
CA LYS A 168 14.72 -15.44 -2.67
C LYS A 168 14.13 -14.19 -1.99
N TYR A 169 14.51 -13.00 -2.45
CA TYR A 169 14.01 -11.72 -1.92
C TYR A 169 12.51 -11.53 -2.19
N VAL A 170 12.05 -11.88 -3.40
CA VAL A 170 10.63 -11.77 -3.76
C VAL A 170 9.81 -12.80 -2.99
N GLN A 171 10.33 -14.03 -2.84
CA GLN A 171 9.70 -15.04 -2.00
C GLN A 171 9.51 -14.52 -0.57
N LYS A 172 10.56 -13.96 0.05
CA LYS A 172 10.48 -13.35 1.40
C LYS A 172 9.44 -12.24 1.49
N ALA A 173 9.37 -11.35 0.50
CA ALA A 173 8.37 -10.27 0.48
C ALA A 173 6.93 -10.83 0.47
N ILE A 174 6.71 -11.90 -0.27
CA ILE A 174 5.42 -12.57 -0.35
C ILE A 174 5.08 -13.30 0.95
N ILE A 175 6.05 -14.00 1.56
CA ILE A 175 5.87 -14.60 2.90
C ILE A 175 5.46 -13.51 3.90
N PHE A 176 6.14 -12.37 3.85
CA PHE A 176 5.85 -11.24 4.73
C PHE A 176 4.42 -10.72 4.54
N ILE A 177 3.99 -10.51 3.29
CA ILE A 177 2.61 -10.10 2.99
C ILE A 177 1.61 -11.16 3.46
N LEU A 178 1.84 -12.45 3.18
CA LEU A 178 0.97 -13.55 3.62
C LEU A 178 0.85 -13.63 5.14
N SER A 179 1.94 -13.39 5.87
CA SER A 179 1.94 -13.42 7.33
C SER A 179 1.11 -12.30 7.97
N LYS A 180 0.87 -11.21 7.23
CA LYS A 180 0.06 -10.07 7.66
C LYS A 180 -1.43 -10.26 7.38
N ILE A 181 -1.80 -11.23 6.54
CA ILE A 181 -3.19 -11.49 6.20
C ILE A 181 -3.82 -12.37 7.29
N PRO A 182 -4.93 -11.93 7.92
CA PRO A 182 -5.59 -12.70 8.97
C PRO A 182 -6.47 -13.81 8.38
N PHE A 183 -5.84 -14.82 7.75
CA PHE A 183 -6.56 -15.94 7.14
C PHE A 183 -7.44 -16.70 8.15
N GLY A 184 -7.04 -16.77 9.42
CA GLY A 184 -7.85 -17.38 10.46
C GLY A 184 -9.21 -16.70 10.65
N ASP A 185 -9.21 -15.37 10.68
CA ASP A 185 -10.43 -14.59 10.88
C ASP A 185 -11.37 -14.70 9.67
N PHE A 186 -10.79 -14.72 8.46
CA PHE A 186 -11.55 -14.96 7.23
C PHE A 186 -12.18 -16.36 7.21
N LEU A 187 -11.42 -17.40 7.54
CA LEU A 187 -11.95 -18.77 7.61
C LEU A 187 -13.01 -18.95 8.71
N GLN A 188 -12.87 -18.26 9.84
CA GLN A 188 -13.89 -18.24 10.89
C GLN A 188 -15.18 -17.57 10.41
N THR A 189 -15.05 -16.46 9.68
CA THR A 189 -16.19 -15.77 9.06
C THR A 189 -16.92 -16.65 8.05
N MET A 190 -16.17 -17.52 7.36
CA MET A 190 -16.68 -18.47 6.36
C MET A 190 -17.11 -19.82 6.95
N HIS A 191 -17.11 -20.01 8.28
CA HIS A 191 -17.37 -21.30 8.92
C HIS A 191 -18.73 -21.90 8.51
N THR A 192 -19.76 -21.06 8.37
CA THR A 192 -21.10 -21.50 7.92
C THR A 192 -21.05 -22.06 6.50
N GLU A 193 -20.34 -21.39 5.59
CA GLU A 193 -20.19 -21.79 4.18
C GLU A 193 -19.31 -23.05 4.04
N LEU A 194 -18.31 -23.20 4.90
CA LEU A 194 -17.47 -24.39 5.05
C LEU A 194 -18.28 -25.60 5.54
N SER A 195 -19.22 -25.38 6.46
CA SER A 195 -20.07 -26.44 7.04
C SER A 195 -21.14 -26.93 6.08
N GLU A 196 -21.60 -26.07 5.17
CA GLU A 196 -22.61 -26.39 4.15
C GLU A 196 -22.07 -27.21 2.96
N LYS A 197 -20.78 -27.60 2.95
CA LYS A 197 -20.12 -28.32 1.84
C LYS A 197 -20.32 -27.65 0.47
N LYS A 198 -20.27 -26.31 0.43
CA LYS A 198 -20.17 -25.61 -0.85
C LYS A 198 -18.92 -26.08 -1.62
N ASP A 199 -19.02 -26.07 -2.94
CA ASP A 199 -17.94 -26.48 -3.84
C ASP A 199 -16.64 -25.71 -3.50
N THR A 200 -15.51 -26.42 -3.46
CA THR A 200 -14.16 -25.92 -3.17
C THR A 200 -13.85 -24.65 -3.96
N ARG A 201 -14.34 -24.59 -5.20
CA ARG A 201 -14.19 -23.46 -6.11
C ARG A 201 -14.85 -22.18 -5.59
N SER A 202 -16.08 -22.29 -5.08
CA SER A 202 -16.86 -21.17 -4.55
C SER A 202 -16.26 -20.64 -3.25
N LEU A 203 -15.82 -21.53 -2.36
CA LEU A 203 -15.12 -21.16 -1.13
C LEU A 203 -13.82 -20.43 -1.42
N SER A 204 -13.04 -20.92 -2.37
CA SER A 204 -11.76 -20.31 -2.74
C SER A 204 -11.95 -18.89 -3.28
N TYR A 205 -13.03 -18.65 -4.04
CA TYR A 205 -13.38 -17.33 -4.54
C TYR A 205 -13.84 -16.37 -3.43
N ILE A 206 -14.66 -16.82 -2.49
CA ILE A 206 -15.10 -15.99 -1.36
C ILE A 206 -13.91 -15.61 -0.48
N LEU A 207 -13.01 -16.55 -0.20
CA LEU A 207 -11.76 -16.29 0.52
C LEU A 207 -10.89 -15.29 -0.25
N TYR A 208 -10.77 -15.46 -1.57
CA TYR A 208 -10.04 -14.53 -2.43
C TYR A 208 -10.61 -13.11 -2.36
N ILE A 209 -11.93 -12.93 -2.39
CA ILE A 209 -12.57 -11.60 -2.26
C ILE A 209 -12.21 -10.95 -0.92
N GLN A 210 -12.27 -11.71 0.18
CA GLN A 210 -11.95 -11.16 1.51
C GLN A 210 -10.47 -10.74 1.59
N VAL A 211 -9.57 -11.57 1.08
CA VAL A 211 -8.15 -11.25 0.97
C VAL A 211 -7.91 -10.04 0.07
N HIS A 212 -8.57 -9.98 -1.08
CA HIS A 212 -8.47 -8.87 -2.02
C HIS A 212 -8.95 -7.56 -1.40
N LYS A 213 -10.08 -7.57 -0.70
CA LYS A 213 -10.60 -6.40 0.03
C LYS A 213 -9.66 -5.95 1.15
N PHE A 214 -9.07 -6.89 1.89
CA PHE A 214 -8.09 -6.57 2.93
C PHE A 214 -6.83 -5.95 2.35
N ILE A 215 -6.30 -6.53 1.26
CA ILE A 215 -5.09 -6.02 0.61
C ILE A 215 -5.36 -4.66 -0.04
N SER A 216 -6.44 -4.52 -0.80
CA SER A 216 -6.78 -3.27 -1.49
C SER A 216 -7.21 -2.14 -0.53
N GLY A 217 -7.97 -2.45 0.52
CA GLY A 217 -8.52 -1.47 1.46
C GLY A 217 -7.57 -1.09 2.59
N ILE A 218 -7.01 -2.08 3.30
CA ILE A 218 -6.24 -1.83 4.54
C ILE A 218 -4.75 -1.71 4.24
N LEU A 219 -4.20 -2.57 3.38
CA LEU A 219 -2.77 -2.55 3.04
C LEU A 219 -2.42 -1.54 1.93
N LEU A 220 -3.34 -1.30 1.00
CA LEU A 220 -3.14 -0.43 -0.17
C LEU A 220 -3.95 0.86 -0.13
N GLY A 221 -4.65 1.15 0.99
CA GLY A 221 -5.53 2.30 1.18
C GLY A 221 -5.07 3.55 0.42
N GLY A 222 -5.88 3.97 -0.56
CA GLY A 222 -5.50 4.89 -1.62
C GLY A 222 -4.93 6.21 -1.10
N ILE A 223 -3.60 6.30 -1.05
CA ILE A 223 -2.92 7.56 -0.76
C ILE A 223 -3.02 8.40 -2.04
N SER A 224 -3.77 9.49 -1.99
CA SER A 224 -3.82 10.47 -3.07
C SER A 224 -2.70 11.51 -2.89
N MET A 225 -2.36 12.21 -3.98
CA MET A 225 -1.50 13.40 -3.93
C MET A 225 -2.20 14.64 -3.32
N SER A 226 -3.38 14.48 -2.72
CA SER A 226 -4.16 15.59 -2.17
C SER A 226 -3.44 16.33 -1.04
N TRP A 227 -2.44 15.70 -0.40
CA TRP A 227 -1.60 16.33 0.61
C TRP A 227 -0.88 17.58 0.09
N ILE A 228 -0.55 17.66 -1.21
CA ILE A 228 0.13 18.82 -1.80
C ILE A 228 -0.74 20.08 -1.67
N TYR A 229 -2.05 19.96 -1.92
CA TYR A 229 -2.98 21.08 -1.86
C TYR A 229 -3.16 21.66 -0.46
N TRP A 230 -2.83 20.89 0.58
CA TRP A 230 -2.86 21.38 1.95
C TRP A 230 -1.49 21.86 2.43
N LEU A 231 -0.44 21.11 2.10
CA LEU A 231 0.90 21.38 2.60
C LEU A 231 1.53 22.63 1.96
N LEU A 232 1.27 22.89 0.69
CA LEU A 232 1.87 24.02 -0.03
C LEU A 232 1.30 25.38 0.44
N PRO A 233 -0.03 25.58 0.54
CA PRO A 233 -0.58 26.81 1.13
C PRO A 233 -0.12 27.01 2.57
N LEU A 234 -0.07 25.94 3.37
CA LEU A 234 0.42 26.02 4.75
C LEU A 234 1.87 26.52 4.80
N ASN A 235 2.75 26.00 3.93
CA ASN A 235 4.13 26.47 3.83
C ASN A 235 4.20 27.97 3.48
N ILE A 236 3.41 28.41 2.50
CA ILE A 236 3.35 29.83 2.08
C ILE A 236 2.86 30.71 3.24
N VAL A 237 1.80 30.32 3.94
CA VAL A 237 1.24 31.10 5.06
C VAL A 237 2.24 31.25 6.19
N ILE A 238 2.95 30.17 6.56
CA ILE A 238 3.95 30.22 7.63
C ILE A 238 5.13 31.11 7.22
N GLN A 239 5.65 30.96 6.00
CA GLN A 239 6.75 31.80 5.50
C GLN A 239 6.34 33.27 5.41
N ALA A 240 5.13 33.56 4.93
CA ALA A 240 4.60 34.92 4.89
C ALA A 240 4.43 35.50 6.30
N ALA A 241 3.96 34.73 7.27
CA ALA A 241 3.84 35.18 8.65
C ALA A 241 5.20 35.57 9.26
N ILE A 242 6.25 34.79 8.97
CA ILE A 242 7.62 35.11 9.39
C ILE A 242 8.14 36.36 8.69
N PHE A 243 7.76 36.58 7.43
CA PHE A 243 8.13 37.80 6.71
C PHE A 243 7.49 39.07 7.28
N TRP A 244 6.29 38.98 7.87
CA TRP A 244 5.62 40.12 8.49
C TRP A 244 6.08 40.42 9.92
N LEU A 245 6.79 39.50 10.57
CA LEU A 245 7.40 39.67 11.91
C LEU A 245 8.78 40.34 11.84
#